data_AF-A0A5B1RET9-F1
#
_entry.id   AF-A0A5B1RET9-F1
#
_cell.length_a   1.000
_cell.length_b   1.000
_cell.length_c   1.000
_cell.angle_alpha   90.00
_cell.angle_beta   90.00
_cell.angle_gamma   90.00
#
_symmetry.space_group_name_H-M   'P 1'
#
loop_
_entity.id
_entity.type
_entity.pdbx_description
1 polymer ?
#
loop_
_entity_poly.entity_id
_entity_poly.type
_entity_poly.pdbx_seq_one_letter_code
_entity_poly.pdbx_strand_id
1 'polypeptide(L)' 'MEDISACICGEHVAADSAGALQCKRTGCETQWYHLDCVGLEMTPRRWICDACEGTKRRR' A
#
# COMPACT_ATOMS: atom_id res chain seq x y z
N MET A 1 4.80 -10.49 -17.11
CA MET A 1 3.71 -10.51 -16.12
C MET A 1 3.88 -9.24 -15.34
N GLU A 2 2.95 -8.31 -15.45
CA GLU A 2 3.02 -7.03 -14.75
C GLU A 2 2.47 -7.24 -13.33
N ASP A 3 3.28 -6.97 -12.30
CA ASP A 3 2.84 -7.06 -10.90
C ASP A 3 2.02 -5.81 -10.55
N ILE A 4 0.73 -5.85 -10.90
CA ILE A 4 -0.24 -4.79 -10.64
C ILE A 4 -1.12 -5.18 -9.45
N SER A 5 -1.24 -4.28 -8.47
CA SER A 5 -2.11 -4.50 -7.31
C SER A 5 -3.26 -3.51 -7.29
N ALA A 6 -4.40 -3.89 -6.74
CA ALA A 6 -5.57 -3.02 -6.65
C ALA A 6 -5.46 -2.09 -5.43
N CYS A 7 -5.29 -0.78 -5.65
CA CYS A 7 -5.27 0.22 -4.60
C CYS A 7 -6.68 0.41 -3.99
N ILE A 8 -6.74 1.05 -2.81
CA ILE A 8 -8.01 1.37 -2.11
C ILE A 8 -8.93 2.31 -2.87
N CYS A 9 -8.43 3.06 -3.85
CA CYS A 9 -9.25 3.87 -4.74
C CYS A 9 -10.02 3.03 -5.77
N GLY A 10 -9.73 1.72 -5.89
CA GLY A 10 -10.27 0.84 -6.93
C GLY A 10 -9.44 0.82 -8.22
N GLU A 11 -8.39 1.64 -8.30
CA GLU A 11 -7.47 1.67 -9.44
C GLU A 11 -6.27 0.75 -9.23
N HIS A 12 -5.68 0.27 -10.32
CA HIS A 12 -4.49 -0.57 -10.27
C HIS A 12 -3.22 0.28 -10.13
N VAL A 13 -2.36 -0.12 -9.20
CA VAL A 13 -1.03 0.48 -8.98
C VAL A 13 0.05 -0.51 -9.39
N ALA A 14 0.95 -0.05 -10.25
CA ALA A 14 2.11 -0.83 -10.69
C ALA A 14 3.28 -0.62 -9.72
N ALA A 15 3.99 -1.71 -9.39
CA ALA A 15 5.18 -1.69 -8.53
C ALA A 15 6.29 -0.73 -9.02
N ASP A 16 6.40 -0.54 -10.34
CA ASP A 16 7.41 0.29 -10.98
C ASP A 16 7.00 1.77 -11.11
N SER A 17 5.77 2.12 -10.72
CA SER A 17 5.26 3.48 -10.86
C SER A 17 5.90 4.42 -9.82
N ALA A 18 6.29 5.62 -10.26
CA ALA A 18 6.90 6.69 -9.45
C ALA A 18 5.93 7.36 -8.44
N GLY A 19 5.00 6.58 -7.90
CA GLY A 19 4.06 6.95 -6.86
C GLY A 19 3.50 5.72 -6.13
N ALA A 20 4.11 4.56 -6.33
CA ALA A 20 3.70 3.31 -5.72
C ALA A 20 4.41 3.10 -4.38
N LEU A 21 3.63 2.76 -3.37
CA LEU A 21 4.05 2.59 -2.00
C LEU A 21 3.71 1.18 -1.54
N GLN A 22 4.74 0.42 -1.17
CA GLN A 22 4.57 -0.93 -0.70
C GLN A 22 4.35 -0.98 0.82
N CYS A 23 3.29 -1.66 1.25
CA CYS A 23 3.05 -2.00 2.64
C CYS A 23 4.09 -3.02 3.12
N LYS A 24 4.84 -2.67 4.17
CA LYS A 24 5.86 -3.55 4.77
C LYS A 24 5.30 -4.71 5.58
N ARG A 25 3.98 -4.82 5.72
CA ARG A 25 3.38 -5.92 6.49
C ARG A 25 3.29 -7.19 5.65
N THR A 26 3.90 -8.25 6.16
CA THR A 26 3.77 -9.60 5.62
C THR A 26 2.30 -10.05 5.65
N GLY A 27 1.78 -10.48 4.51
CA GLY A 27 0.37 -10.91 4.36
C GLY A 27 -0.63 -9.78 4.09
N CYS A 28 -0.16 -8.58 3.72
CA CYS A 28 -1.04 -7.54 3.18
C CYS A 28 -1.49 -7.95 1.78
N GLU A 29 -2.81 -8.06 1.57
CA GLU A 29 -3.40 -8.49 0.29
C GLU A 29 -3.13 -7.49 -0.84
N THR A 30 -3.22 -6.20 -0.53
CA THR A 30 -3.08 -5.11 -1.51
C THR A 30 -1.63 -4.82 -1.89
N GLN A 31 -0.63 -5.12 -1.03
CA GLN A 31 0.82 -4.87 -1.20
C GLN A 31 1.23 -3.45 -1.61
N TRP A 32 0.75 -2.88 -2.71
CA TRP A 32 1.05 -1.57 -3.27
C TRP A 32 -0.12 -0.60 -3.18
N TYR A 33 0.19 0.67 -2.95
CA TYR A 33 -0.76 1.77 -2.82
C TYR A 33 -0.24 3.01 -3.52
N HIS A 34 -1.12 3.90 -3.98
CA HIS A 34 -0.67 5.23 -4.41
C HIS A 34 -0.32 6.07 -3.20
N LEU A 35 0.80 6.79 -3.27
CA LEU A 35 1.21 7.82 -2.33
C LEU A 35 0.07 8.81 -2.05
N ASP A 36 -0.58 9.30 -3.12
CA ASP A 36 -1.70 10.23 -3.02
C ASP A 36 -2.92 9.62 -2.30
N CYS A 37 -3.29 8.38 -2.64
CA CYS A 37 -4.43 7.71 -1.99
C CYS A 37 -4.23 7.48 -0.48
N VAL A 38 -2.98 7.42 -0.01
CA VAL A 38 -2.66 7.27 1.41
C VAL A 38 -2.24 8.59 2.05
N GLY A 39 -2.32 9.70 1.32
CA GLY A 39 -1.97 11.04 1.79
C GLY A 39 -0.49 11.23 2.13
N LEU A 40 0.40 10.52 1.42
CA LEU A 40 1.84 10.62 1.60
C LEU A 40 2.48 11.31 0.40
N GLU A 41 3.38 12.24 0.69
CA GLU A 41 4.17 12.91 -0.35
C GLU A 41 5.46 12.13 -0.67
N MET A 42 5.91 11.28 0.25
CA MET A 42 7.16 10.51 0.12
C MET A 42 7.01 9.10 0.66
N THR A 43 7.67 8.14 0.02
CA THR A 43 7.67 6.72 0.39
C THR A 43 8.44 6.50 1.70
N PRO A 44 7.77 6.22 2.84
CA PRO A 44 8.45 6.00 4.11
C PRO A 44 9.11 4.62 4.14
N ARG A 45 10.29 4.51 4.75
CA ARG A 45 11.04 3.24 4.83
C ARG A 45 10.29 2.09 5.51
N ARG A 46 9.42 2.40 6.47
CA ARG A 46 8.67 1.44 7.29
C ARG A 46 7.18 1.74 7.26
N TRP A 47 6.64 1.97 6.07
CA TRP A 47 5.23 2.24 5.93
C TRP A 47 4.38 0.97 5.97
N ILE A 48 3.22 1.09 6.61
CA ILE A 48 2.20 0.06 6.72
C ILE A 48 0.87 0.73 6.38
N CYS A 49 0.02 0.07 5.59
CA CYS A 49 -1.28 0.64 5.24
C CYS A 49 -2.22 0.68 6.45
N ASP A 50 -3.21 1.57 6.41
CA ASP A 50 -4.18 1.78 7.50
C ASP A 50 -4.95 0.49 7.83
N ALA A 51 -5.35 -0.25 6.79
CA ALA A 51 -5.98 -1.56 6.93
C ALA A 51 -5.12 -2.53 7.76
N CYS A 52 -3.80 -2.45 7.62
CA CYS A 52 -2.86 -3.26 8.37
C CYS A 52 -2.57 -2.70 9.77
N GLU A 53 -2.52 -1.38 9.93
CA GLU A 53 -2.35 -0.73 11.22
C GLU A 53 -3.50 -1.07 12.18
N GLY A 54 -4.74 -1.04 11.67
CA GLY A 54 -5.95 -1.32 12.45
C GLY A 54 -6.08 -2.76 12.96
N THR A 55 -5.45 -3.75 12.32
CA THR A 55 -5.65 -5.17 12.73
C THR A 55 -4.87 -5.57 13.98
N LYS A 56 -4.00 -4.70 14.55
CA LYS A 56 -3.36 -4.96 15.86
C LYS A 56 -4.34 -4.95 17.03
N ARG A 57 -5.63 -4.67 16.81
CA ARG A 57 -6.68 -4.72 17.83
C ARG A 57 -7.68 -5.83 17.54
N ARG A 58 -7.33 -7.08 17.88
CA ARG A 58 -8.32 -8.04 18.37
C ARG A 58 -7.86 -8.59 19.72
N ARG A 59 -8.61 -8.15 20.74
CA ARG A 59 -8.70 -8.74 22.08
C ARG A 59 -9.29 -10.14 21.99
#